data_AF-A0A3S5CK59-F1
#
_entry.id   AF-A0A3S5CK59-F1
#
_cell.length_a   1.000
_cell.length_b   1.000
_cell.length_c   1.000
_cell.angle_alpha   90.00
_cell.angle_beta   90.00
_cell.angle_gamma   90.00
#
_symmetry.space_group_name_H-M   'P 1'
#
loop_
_entity.id
_entity.type
_entity.pdbx_description
1 polymer ?
#
loop_
_entity_poly.entity_id
_entity_poly.type
_entity_poly.pdbx_seq_one_letter_code
_entity_poly.pdbx_strand_id
1 'polypeptide(L)' 'MSQLSEVEQIVPRPRADTVPLATMIDYMCLKVYTDLMRLVDLLPSKTDLEKKMEIATFLSRTRHLFIRLEALVKWANSAS' A
#
# COMPACT_ATOMS: atom_id res chain seq x y z
N MET A 1 23.44 28.39 38.01
CA MET A 1 22.56 28.67 36.85
C MET A 1 22.27 27.36 36.13
N SER A 2 21.59 26.45 36.83
CA SER A 2 21.42 25.04 36.45
C SER A 2 20.03 24.76 35.85
N GLN A 3 19.49 25.74 35.12
CA GLN A 3 18.09 25.77 34.67
C GLN A 3 17.97 25.77 33.13
N LEU A 4 19.08 25.63 32.39
CA LEU A 4 19.08 25.64 30.91
C LEU A 4 19.11 24.24 30.29
N SER A 5 19.23 23.18 31.10
CA SER A 5 19.32 21.79 30.62
C SER A 5 17.96 21.11 30.39
N GLU A 6 16.85 21.76 30.76
CA GLU A 6 15.53 21.12 30.81
C GLU A 6 14.67 21.38 29.56
N VAL A 7 15.15 22.22 28.62
CA VAL A 7 14.33 22.69 27.49
C VAL A 7 14.59 21.93 26.17
N GLU A 8 15.57 21.01 26.12
CA GLU A 8 15.98 20.38 24.85
C GLU A 8 15.36 18.99 24.56
N GLN A 9 14.42 18.49 25.38
CA GLN A 9 13.90 17.12 25.21
C GLN A 9 12.40 16.97 24.97
N ILE A 10 11.79 17.92 24.24
CA ILE A 10 10.47 17.70 23.62
C ILE A 10 10.63 17.71 22.08
N VAL A 11 11.57 16.91 21.57
CA VAL A 11 11.52 16.49 20.17
C VAL A 11 10.74 15.17 20.15
N PRO A 12 9.54 15.11 19.56
CA PRO A 12 8.81 13.86 19.46
C PRO A 12 9.68 12.88 18.68
N ARG A 13 10.12 11.81 19.35
CA ARG A 13 10.89 10.74 18.70
C ARG A 13 10.03 10.21 17.55
N PRO A 14 10.59 10.05 16.33
CA PRO A 14 9.87 9.40 15.24
C PRO A 14 9.33 8.07 15.74
N ARG A 15 8.02 7.84 15.64
CA ARG A 15 7.41 6.56 16.01
C ARG A 15 8.04 5.50 15.11
N ALA A 16 8.87 4.65 15.70
CA ALA A 16 9.61 3.60 14.99
C ALA A 16 8.70 2.64 14.20
N ASP A 17 7.40 2.64 14.50
CA ASP A 17 6.38 1.79 13.90
C ASP A 17 5.59 2.45 12.76
N THR A 18 6.04 3.60 12.23
CA THR A 18 5.36 4.29 11.13
C THR A 18 5.98 3.96 9.77
N VAL A 19 5.16 3.48 8.85
CA VAL A 19 5.56 3.20 7.46
C VAL A 19 5.27 4.44 6.61
N PRO A 20 6.24 4.99 5.86
CA PRO A 20 5.99 6.08 4.94
C PRO A 20 4.95 5.70 3.88
N LEU A 21 3.99 6.59 3.62
CA LEU A 21 2.94 6.37 2.63
C LEU A 21 3.51 6.08 1.23
N ALA A 22 4.59 6.77 0.85
CA ALA A 22 5.29 6.54 -0.41
C ALA A 22 5.76 5.08 -0.55
N THR A 23 6.41 4.54 0.49
CA THR A 23 6.86 3.15 0.52
C THR A 23 5.68 2.17 0.39
N MET A 24 4.54 2.46 1.02
CA MET A 24 3.35 1.63 0.90
C MET A 24 2.77 1.64 -0.53
N ILE A 25 2.80 2.79 -1.21
CA ILE A 25 2.40 2.92 -2.62
C ILE A 25 3.33 2.10 -3.51
N ASP A 26 4.65 2.20 -3.32
CA ASP A 26 5.64 1.43 -4.09
C ASP A 26 5.41 -0.07 -3.95
N TYR A 27 5.19 -0.56 -2.72
CA TYR A 27 4.86 -1.96 -2.48
C TYR A 27 3.54 -2.38 -3.12
N MET A 28 2.52 -1.52 -3.11
CA MET A 28 1.24 -1.82 -3.76
C MET A 28 1.42 -1.94 -5.28
N CYS A 29 2.13 -1.02 -5.92
CA CYS A 29 2.43 -1.08 -7.35
C CYS A 29 3.20 -2.35 -7.71
N LEU A 30 4.25 -2.67 -6.95
CA LEU A 30 5.03 -3.89 -7.15
C LEU A 30 4.17 -5.15 -6.98
N LYS A 31 3.29 -5.17 -5.98
CA LYS A 31 2.39 -6.29 -5.74
C LYS A 31 1.41 -6.49 -6.90
N VAL A 32 0.75 -5.43 -7.37
CA VAL A 32 -0.18 -5.51 -8.50
C VAL A 32 0.54 -5.98 -9.77
N TYR A 33 1.74 -5.48 -10.02
CA TYR A 33 2.55 -5.91 -11.17
C TYR A 33 2.92 -7.40 -11.08
N THR A 34 3.36 -7.86 -9.91
CA THR A 34 3.72 -9.27 -9.68
C THR A 34 2.51 -10.19 -9.85
N ASP A 35 1.36 -9.78 -9.30
CA ASP A 35 0.11 -10.54 -9.43
C ASP A 35 -0.37 -10.58 -10.89
N LEU A 36 -0.17 -9.49 -11.65
CA LEU A 36 -0.44 -9.46 -13.09
C LEU A 36 0.49 -10.38 -13.88
N MET A 37 1.79 -10.37 -13.60
CA MET A 37 2.77 -11.24 -14.25
C MET A 37 2.40 -12.72 -14.02
N ARG A 38 2.07 -13.09 -12.78
CA ARG A 38 1.57 -14.45 -12.46
C ARG A 38 0.32 -14.80 -13.24
N LEU A 39 -0.62 -13.86 -13.38
CA LEU A 39 -1.85 -14.10 -14.14
C LEU A 39 -1.53 -14.37 -15.61
N VAL A 40 -0.63 -13.58 -16.20
CA VAL A 40 -0.14 -13.78 -17.58
C VAL A 40 0.51 -15.15 -17.77
N ASP A 41 1.31 -15.61 -16.81
CA ASP A 41 1.96 -16.92 -16.88
C ASP A 41 0.96 -18.09 -16.76
N LEU A 42 -0.12 -17.91 -15.99
CA LEU A 42 -1.12 -18.95 -15.73
C LEU A 42 -2.22 -19.01 -16.82
N LEU A 43 -2.56 -17.89 -17.43
CA LEU A 43 -3.64 -17.75 -18.42
C LEU A 43 -3.58 -18.77 -19.58
N PRO A 44 -2.42 -19.07 -20.21
CA PRO A 44 -2.34 -19.98 -21.35
C PRO A 44 -2.75 -21.42 -21.03
N SER A 45 -2.62 -21.83 -19.77
CA SER A 45 -2.89 -23.20 -19.32
C SER A 45 -4.36 -23.46 -18.94
N LYS A 46 -5.19 -22.41 -18.90
CA LYS A 46 -6.59 -22.47 -18.44
C LYS A 46 -7.61 -22.49 -19.58
N THR A 47 -8.81 -22.99 -19.31
CA THR A 47 -9.95 -22.88 -20.24
C THR A 47 -10.47 -21.44 -20.31
N ASP A 48 -11.17 -21.06 -21.38
CA ASP A 48 -11.62 -19.67 -21.56
C ASP A 48 -12.56 -19.16 -20.45
N LEU A 49 -13.36 -20.06 -19.85
CA LEU A 49 -14.23 -19.71 -18.73
C LEU A 49 -13.40 -19.42 -17.47
N GLU A 50 -12.40 -20.25 -17.17
CA GLU A 50 -11.48 -20.01 -16.07
C GLU A 50 -10.66 -18.74 -16.26
N LYS A 51 -10.16 -18.47 -17.47
CA LYS A 51 -9.44 -17.22 -17.79
C LYS A 51 -10.30 -16.01 -17.43
N LYS A 52 -11.58 -16.01 -17.84
CA LYS A 52 -12.52 -14.93 -17.53
C LYS A 52 -12.71 -14.75 -16.02
N MET A 53 -12.86 -15.85 -15.28
CA MET A 53 -13.01 -15.80 -13.82
C MET A 53 -11.76 -15.27 -13.11
N GLU A 54 -10.57 -15.70 -13.52
CA GLU A 54 -9.29 -15.26 -12.95
C GLU A 54 -9.05 -13.77 -13.22
N ILE A 55 -9.31 -13.30 -14.45
CA ILE A 55 -9.21 -11.89 -14.80
C ILE A 55 -10.19 -11.05 -13.98
N ALA A 56 -11.46 -11.46 -13.87
CA ALA A 56 -12.45 -10.76 -13.07
C ALA A 56 -12.06 -10.70 -11.58
N THR A 57 -11.51 -11.80 -11.05
CA THR A 57 -11.05 -11.89 -9.67
C THR A 57 -9.85 -10.98 -9.42
N PHE A 58 -8.87 -10.97 -10.35
CA PHE A 58 -7.71 -10.08 -10.30
C PHE A 58 -8.14 -8.60 -10.32
N LEU A 59 -9.04 -8.22 -11.22
CA LEU A 59 -9.55 -6.85 -11.33
C LEU A 59 -10.28 -6.44 -10.05
N SER A 60 -11.12 -7.32 -9.49
CA SER A 60 -11.82 -7.06 -8.23
C SER A 60 -10.84 -6.84 -7.07
N ARG A 61 -9.82 -7.69 -6.93
CA ARG A 61 -8.79 -7.54 -5.87
C ARG A 61 -8.00 -6.25 -6.04
N THR A 62 -7.56 -5.96 -7.27
CA THR A 62 -6.81 -4.73 -7.58
C THR A 62 -7.65 -3.49 -7.28
N ARG A 63 -8.94 -3.48 -7.65
CA ARG A 63 -9.85 -2.37 -7.31
C ARG A 63 -9.95 -2.12 -5.81
N HIS A 64 -10.15 -3.17 -5.01
CA HIS A 64 -10.24 -3.03 -3.55
C HIS A 64 -8.96 -2.46 -2.95
N LEU A 65 -7.79 -2.84 -3.48
CA LEU A 65 -6.51 -2.29 -3.06
C LEU A 65 -6.44 -0.77 -3.29
N PHE A 66 -6.83 -0.31 -4.48
CA PHE A 66 -6.85 1.12 -4.81
C PHE A 66 -7.86 1.92 -3.99
N ILE A 67 -9.04 1.37 -3.72
CA ILE A 67 -10.04 2.02 -2.85
C ILE A 67 -9.47 2.22 -1.44
N ARG A 68 -8.79 1.20 -0.89
CA ARG A 68 -8.14 1.31 0.43
C ARG A 68 -7.02 2.34 0.43
N LEU A 69 -6.22 2.39 -0.64
CA LEU A 69 -5.17 3.39 -0.78
C LEU A 69 -5.74 4.81 -0.85
N GLU A 70 -6.80 5.02 -1.62
CA GLU A 70 -7.48 6.31 -1.73
C GLU A 70 -8.02 6.78 -0.37
N ALA A 71 -8.64 5.88 0.39
CA ALA A 71 -9.10 6.17 1.75
C ALA A 71 -7.95 6.55 2.69
N LEU A 72 -6.80 5.86 2.57
CA LEU A 72 -5.62 6.14 3.38
C LEU A 72 -5.00 7.49 3.03
N VAL A 73 -4.91 7.84 1.74
CA VAL A 73 -4.41 9.14 1.26
C VAL A 73 -5.33 10.27 1.76
N LYS A 74 -6.65 10.09 1.65
CA LYS A 74 -7.63 11.04 2.18
C LYS A 74 -7.49 11.22 3.69
N TRP A 75 -7.31 10.14 4.43
CA TRP A 75 -7.06 10.19 5.87
C TRP A 75 -5.76 10.91 6.21
N ALA A 76 -4.65 10.62 5.51
CA ALA A 76 -3.36 11.25 5.75
C ALA A 76 -3.41 12.78 5.53
N ASN A 77 -4.13 13.22 4.49
CA ASN A 77 -4.36 14.65 4.24
C ASN A 77 -5.21 15.31 5.34
N SER A 78 -6.19 14.62 5.92
CA SER A 78 -7.00 15.13 7.03
C SER A 78 -6.29 15.09 8.39
N ALA A 79 -5.25 14.25 8.52
CA ALA A 79 -4.46 14.09 9.74
C ALA A 79 -3.20 14.97 9.78
N SER A 80 -2.90 15.67 8.68
CA SER A 80 -1.78 16.61 8.53
C SER A 80 -2.13 18.01 9.03
#